data_AF-A0A9P9QJ88-F1
#
_entry.id   AF-A0A9P9QJ88-F1
#
_cell.length_a   1.000
_cell.length_b   1.000
_cell.length_c   1.000
_cell.angle_alpha   90.00
_cell.angle_beta   90.00
_cell.angle_gamma   90.00
#
_symmetry.space_group_name_H-M   'P 1'
#
loop_
_entity.id
_entity.type
_entity.pdbx_description
1 polymer ?
#
loop_
_entity_poly.entity_id
_entity_poly.type
_entity_poly.pdbx_seq_one_letter_code
_entity_poly.pdbx_strand_id
1 'polypeptide(L)'
;MTYYRDNPYAPNTHIRTPLIDLIPDHRDELDVSDEEDSFYGKDDDFLIPAKWQNRIERLPRRIKRSFLASLGVAVLLLASWWVYFGPRHMAYREEVRLMDEAPVMGYGHNMRPDFKDMIQVKDMDEQHLPKKGKRLVFVGDVHGCKEELEHLLKKVEFSHKHDHLVLAGDMITKGPDSPGVVKLIRQLGASCVRGNWEDKLLLTVAEAQKRHKSSLPADHDEDSPLDLVDEQTHKHLDKKLLRLAKKLSKKDLAYLAQCPVILRVGTVPHLGSLVAVHAGLVPNTPLEDQDPVHVMNMRTIDLKTRIPSSKHSGTPWEKFWNHQQEKLPKHERTTIVYGHNRKGGLNLQAYTKGLDTGCASGGHLTAMVVDDKGKTEIVSVKCKREKGYDED
;
A
#
# COMPACT_ATOMS: atom_id res chain seq x y z
N MET A 1 48.03 -5.94 30.59
CA MET A 1 49.36 -5.43 31.02
C MET A 1 50.41 -6.42 30.51
N THR A 2 51.58 -5.94 30.10
CA THR A 2 52.70 -6.67 29.46
C THR A 2 53.25 -7.84 30.32
N TYR A 3 53.84 -8.92 29.78
CA TYR A 3 55.20 -8.95 29.16
C TYR A 3 55.54 -10.25 28.36
N TYR A 4 56.70 -10.21 27.70
CA TYR A 4 57.33 -11.21 26.79
C TYR A 4 58.42 -12.09 27.50
N ARG A 5 58.98 -13.07 26.74
CA ARG A 5 60.24 -13.89 26.95
C ARG A 5 60.06 -15.32 27.49
N ASP A 6 60.84 -16.35 27.10
CA ASP A 6 61.97 -16.46 26.13
C ASP A 6 62.14 -17.90 25.54
N ASN A 7 63.01 -18.03 24.51
CA ASN A 7 63.47 -19.22 23.73
C ASN A 7 64.47 -20.13 24.56
N PRO A 8 65.10 -21.28 24.14
CA PRO A 8 65.62 -21.65 22.78
C PRO A 8 65.75 -23.16 22.31
N TYR A 9 66.25 -23.36 21.06
CA TYR A 9 66.93 -24.54 20.42
C TYR A 9 66.19 -25.75 19.76
N ALA A 10 66.12 -25.72 18.39
CA ALA A 10 66.58 -26.70 17.35
C ALA A 10 66.17 -28.22 17.36
N PRO A 11 66.34 -29.05 16.27
CA PRO A 11 66.94 -28.82 14.93
C PRO A 11 66.05 -29.28 13.72
N ASN A 12 66.64 -29.93 12.68
CA ASN A 12 66.26 -29.83 11.25
C ASN A 12 66.08 -31.19 10.50
N THR A 13 65.60 -31.14 9.25
CA THR A 13 65.69 -32.14 8.13
C THR A 13 65.04 -33.54 8.25
N HIS A 14 64.15 -33.91 7.31
CA HIS A 14 64.49 -34.74 6.12
C HIS A 14 63.29 -35.02 5.18
N ILE A 15 63.56 -35.13 3.87
CA ILE A 15 62.61 -35.41 2.79
C ILE A 15 62.42 -36.93 2.60
N ARG A 16 61.23 -37.39 2.17
CA ARG A 16 61.00 -38.75 1.66
C ARG A 16 60.11 -38.76 0.41
N THR A 17 60.67 -39.21 -0.72
CA THR A 17 59.96 -39.91 -1.80
C THR A 17 59.99 -41.42 -1.50
N PRO A 18 58.95 -42.19 -1.85
CA PRO A 18 59.07 -43.15 -2.97
C PRO A 18 57.70 -43.31 -3.71
N LEU A 19 57.44 -44.22 -4.66
CA LEU A 19 58.22 -45.28 -5.34
C LEU A 19 57.68 -45.42 -6.79
N ILE A 20 58.51 -45.79 -7.78
CA ILE A 20 58.02 -46.27 -9.09
C ILE A 20 59.00 -47.18 -9.87
N ASP A 21 60.32 -47.09 -9.62
CA ASP A 21 61.37 -47.68 -10.49
C ASP A 21 62.04 -48.97 -9.99
N LEU A 22 61.30 -50.01 -9.57
CA LEU A 22 61.94 -51.27 -9.13
C LEU A 22 61.28 -52.59 -9.62
N ILE A 23 61.86 -53.14 -10.71
CA ILE A 23 62.13 -54.58 -10.96
C ILE A 23 60.94 -55.45 -11.49
N PRO A 24 61.10 -56.36 -12.49
CA PRO A 24 61.85 -56.31 -13.77
C PRO A 24 61.06 -56.87 -14.99
N ASP A 25 61.70 -56.98 -16.17
CA ASP A 25 61.20 -57.67 -17.38
C ASP A 25 61.96 -59.00 -17.60
N HIS A 26 61.27 -60.09 -17.99
CA HIS A 26 61.83 -61.19 -18.82
C HIS A 26 60.75 -62.18 -19.35
N ARG A 27 60.54 -62.12 -20.67
CA ARG A 27 60.25 -63.16 -21.70
C ARG A 27 59.96 -64.62 -21.28
N ASP A 28 58.98 -65.26 -21.96
CA ASP A 28 59.25 -66.20 -23.07
C ASP A 28 57.94 -66.62 -23.81
N GLU A 29 58.10 -67.30 -24.96
CA GLU A 29 57.04 -67.71 -25.90
C GLU A 29 56.15 -68.85 -25.36
N LEU A 30 54.88 -68.91 -25.79
CA LEU A 30 54.18 -70.15 -26.14
C LEU A 30 52.85 -69.88 -26.87
N ASP A 31 52.64 -70.56 -27.99
CA ASP A 31 51.48 -70.50 -28.88
C ASP A 31 50.57 -71.72 -28.64
N VAL A 32 49.29 -71.53 -28.31
CA VAL A 32 48.29 -72.62 -28.17
C VAL A 32 46.85 -72.16 -28.49
N SER A 33 46.40 -72.53 -29.70
CA SER A 33 45.04 -72.86 -30.19
C SER A 33 43.80 -71.98 -29.88
N ASP A 34 43.04 -71.69 -30.96
CA ASP A 34 41.59 -71.47 -30.94
C ASP A 34 40.82 -72.69 -30.38
N GLU A 35 39.77 -72.46 -29.57
CA GLU A 35 38.41 -73.05 -29.67
C GLU A 35 37.51 -72.64 -28.47
N GLU A 36 36.24 -72.30 -28.75
CA GLU A 36 35.03 -72.46 -27.90
C GLU A 36 34.97 -71.85 -26.45
N ASP A 37 33.85 -71.33 -25.92
CA ASP A 37 32.57 -70.88 -26.51
C ASP A 37 31.84 -69.89 -25.54
N SER A 38 30.77 -69.26 -26.03
CA SER A 38 29.74 -68.44 -25.37
C SER A 38 29.70 -68.27 -23.82
N PHE A 39 29.82 -67.02 -23.31
CA PHE A 39 29.12 -66.60 -22.06
C PHE A 39 28.78 -65.10 -21.93
N TYR A 40 28.52 -64.35 -23.02
CA TYR A 40 27.93 -63.01 -22.91
C TYR A 40 26.74 -62.83 -23.84
N GLY A 41 25.56 -63.20 -23.33
CA GLY A 41 24.28 -62.79 -23.88
C GLY A 41 24.05 -61.29 -23.71
N LYS A 42 23.31 -60.69 -24.65
CA LYS A 42 23.16 -59.25 -24.81
C LYS A 42 21.76 -58.77 -24.43
N ASP A 43 21.68 -57.52 -23.97
CA ASP A 43 20.53 -56.60 -24.03
C ASP A 43 19.21 -57.00 -23.30
N ASP A 44 18.98 -56.44 -22.11
CA ASP A 44 17.65 -56.29 -21.48
C ASP A 44 17.06 -54.88 -21.73
N ASP A 45 16.79 -54.55 -22.99
CA ASP A 45 16.22 -53.25 -23.41
C ASP A 45 14.66 -53.29 -23.47
N PHE A 46 14.04 -53.81 -22.40
CA PHE A 46 12.65 -54.27 -22.36
C PHE A 46 11.57 -53.20 -22.06
N LEU A 47 11.51 -52.10 -22.84
CA LEU A 47 10.39 -51.13 -22.74
C LEU A 47 9.78 -50.62 -24.06
N ILE A 48 10.29 -51.01 -25.24
CA ILE A 48 9.74 -50.55 -26.53
C ILE A 48 9.43 -51.75 -27.45
N PRO A 49 8.17 -51.95 -27.90
CA PRO A 49 7.84 -53.06 -28.80
C PRO A 49 8.58 -52.93 -30.14
N ALA A 50 9.27 -53.99 -30.58
CA ALA A 50 10.22 -53.98 -31.70
C ALA A 50 9.69 -53.39 -33.04
N LYS A 51 8.37 -53.44 -33.28
CA LYS A 51 7.73 -52.80 -34.45
C LYS A 51 7.88 -51.26 -34.47
N TRP A 52 8.14 -50.63 -33.32
CA TRP A 52 8.34 -49.19 -33.19
C TRP A 52 9.81 -48.77 -33.31
N GLN A 53 10.77 -49.54 -32.76
CA GLN A 53 12.21 -49.28 -32.90
C GLN A 53 12.60 -49.08 -34.38
N ASN A 54 12.22 -50.03 -35.25
CA ASN A 54 12.50 -49.98 -36.69
C ASN A 54 11.88 -48.78 -37.43
N ARG A 55 10.83 -48.14 -36.88
CA ARG A 55 10.26 -46.89 -37.43
C ARG A 55 10.96 -45.65 -36.87
N ILE A 56 11.27 -45.67 -35.58
CA ILE A 56 11.98 -44.59 -34.88
C ILE A 56 13.38 -44.42 -35.47
N GLU A 57 14.08 -45.51 -35.80
CA GLU A 57 15.44 -45.44 -36.37
C GLU A 57 15.51 -44.70 -37.71
N ARG A 58 14.52 -44.91 -38.59
CA ARG A 58 14.44 -44.30 -39.93
C ARG A 58 14.19 -42.78 -39.95
N LEU A 59 13.85 -42.16 -38.81
CA LEU A 59 13.64 -40.71 -38.73
C LEU A 59 14.98 -39.94 -38.81
N PRO A 60 15.09 -38.91 -39.67
CA PRO A 60 16.26 -38.05 -39.75
C PRO A 60 16.70 -37.49 -38.39
N ARG A 61 18.02 -37.50 -38.12
CA ARG A 61 18.60 -37.06 -36.83
C ARG A 61 18.19 -35.63 -36.43
N ARG A 62 17.91 -34.75 -37.40
CA ARG A 62 17.36 -33.39 -37.15
C ARG A 62 15.97 -33.46 -36.51
N ILE A 63 15.06 -34.29 -37.02
CA ILE A 63 13.69 -34.43 -36.48
C ILE A 63 13.73 -35.02 -35.07
N LYS A 64 14.60 -36.00 -34.80
CA LYS A 64 14.81 -36.54 -33.44
C LYS A 64 15.27 -35.47 -32.45
N ARG A 65 16.25 -34.63 -32.84
CA ARG A 65 16.73 -33.51 -32.01
C ARG A 65 15.65 -32.44 -31.79
N SER A 66 14.90 -32.07 -32.84
CA SER A 66 13.77 -31.14 -32.73
C SER A 66 12.66 -31.69 -31.82
N PHE A 67 12.36 -32.99 -31.90
CA PHE A 67 11.39 -33.64 -31.02
C PHE A 67 11.85 -33.64 -29.55
N LEU A 68 13.10 -34.03 -29.27
CA LEU A 68 13.66 -33.97 -27.92
C LEU A 68 13.72 -32.55 -27.35
N ALA A 69 14.08 -31.56 -28.18
CA ALA A 69 14.06 -30.15 -27.78
C ALA A 69 12.63 -29.66 -27.48
N SER A 70 11.66 -30.02 -28.34
CA SER A 70 10.24 -29.67 -28.14
C SER A 70 9.65 -30.35 -26.91
N LEU A 71 10.03 -31.61 -26.64
CA LEU A 71 9.66 -32.34 -25.43
C LEU A 71 10.28 -31.69 -24.18
N GLY A 72 11.55 -31.30 -24.24
CA GLY A 72 12.20 -30.54 -23.16
C GLY A 72 11.50 -29.21 -22.87
N VAL A 73 11.14 -28.46 -23.90
CA VAL A 73 10.33 -27.22 -23.76
C VAL A 73 8.95 -27.53 -23.18
N ALA A 74 8.27 -28.59 -23.63
CA ALA A 74 6.97 -28.98 -23.09
C ALA A 74 7.04 -29.38 -21.61
N VAL A 75 8.09 -30.12 -21.20
CA VAL A 75 8.34 -30.47 -19.80
C VAL A 75 8.64 -29.21 -18.97
N LEU A 76 9.45 -28.27 -19.48
CA LEU A 76 9.70 -26.99 -18.81
C LEU A 76 8.42 -26.14 -18.67
N LEU A 77 7.56 -26.11 -19.68
CA LEU A 77 6.27 -25.42 -19.62
C LEU A 77 5.31 -26.09 -18.62
N LEU A 78 5.24 -27.42 -18.60
CA LEU A 78 4.43 -28.18 -17.63
C LEU A 78 4.95 -28.00 -16.19
N ALA A 79 6.26 -28.03 -15.98
CA ALA A 79 6.87 -27.77 -14.68
C ALA A 79 6.65 -26.32 -14.23
N SER A 80 6.81 -25.35 -15.14
CA SER A 80 6.51 -23.94 -14.87
C SER A 80 5.02 -23.72 -14.56
N TRP A 81 4.13 -24.43 -15.24
CA TRP A 81 2.70 -24.44 -14.93
C TRP A 81 2.44 -25.01 -13.53
N TRP A 82 2.95 -26.19 -13.21
CA TRP A 82 2.74 -26.83 -11.90
C TRP A 82 3.34 -26.04 -10.73
N VAL A 83 4.54 -25.48 -10.88
CA VAL A 83 5.27 -24.81 -9.80
C VAL A 83 4.87 -23.34 -9.65
N TYR A 84 4.55 -22.63 -10.75
CA TYR A 84 4.38 -21.17 -10.73
C TYR A 84 3.00 -20.70 -11.19
N PHE A 85 2.58 -21.04 -12.42
CA PHE A 85 1.38 -20.42 -13.01
C PHE A 85 0.07 -21.01 -12.49
N GLY A 86 -0.02 -22.34 -12.38
CA GLY A 86 -1.20 -23.06 -11.90
C GLY A 86 -1.62 -22.66 -10.48
N PRO A 87 -0.71 -22.71 -9.47
CA PRO A 87 -1.02 -22.26 -8.12
C PRO A 87 -1.44 -20.78 -8.06
N ARG A 88 -0.77 -19.90 -8.82
CA ARG A 88 -1.14 -18.48 -8.92
C ARG A 88 -2.51 -18.27 -9.56
N HIS A 89 -2.82 -19.00 -10.62
CA HIS A 89 -4.10 -18.93 -11.31
C HIS A 89 -5.25 -19.46 -10.43
N MET A 90 -5.02 -20.53 -9.67
CA MET A 90 -5.98 -21.00 -8.66
C MET A 90 -6.20 -19.98 -7.55
N ALA A 91 -5.13 -19.40 -7.00
CA ALA A 91 -5.22 -18.36 -5.98
C ALA A 91 -5.98 -17.11 -6.48
N TYR A 92 -5.71 -16.67 -7.72
CA TYR A 92 -6.45 -15.58 -8.36
C TYR A 92 -7.93 -15.91 -8.57
N ARG A 93 -8.27 -17.12 -9.03
CA ARG A 93 -9.67 -17.55 -9.18
C ARG A 93 -10.41 -17.63 -7.84
N GLU A 94 -9.74 -18.10 -6.79
CA GLU A 94 -10.31 -18.11 -5.44
C GLU A 94 -10.48 -16.68 -4.90
N GLU A 95 -9.52 -15.79 -5.14
CA GLU A 95 -9.63 -14.38 -4.76
C GLU A 95 -10.83 -13.70 -5.46
N VAL A 96 -10.99 -13.90 -6.78
CA VAL A 96 -12.16 -13.39 -7.53
C VAL A 96 -13.47 -13.99 -7.02
N ARG A 97 -13.51 -15.30 -6.74
CA ARG A 97 -14.68 -15.96 -6.13
C ARG A 97 -15.04 -15.33 -4.78
N LEU A 98 -14.04 -15.10 -3.92
CA LEU A 98 -14.20 -14.41 -2.64
C LEU A 98 -14.51 -12.91 -2.78
N MET A 99 -14.23 -12.26 -3.91
CA MET A 99 -14.75 -10.91 -4.20
C MET A 99 -16.22 -10.94 -4.61
N ASP A 100 -16.74 -12.07 -5.11
CA ASP A 100 -18.09 -12.18 -5.66
C ASP A 100 -19.13 -12.66 -4.65
N GLU A 101 -18.74 -13.54 -3.74
CA GLU A 101 -19.63 -14.13 -2.74
C GLU A 101 -19.94 -13.18 -1.58
N ALA A 102 -21.20 -13.17 -1.12
CA ALA A 102 -21.56 -12.46 0.12
C ALA A 102 -20.91 -13.16 1.34
N PRO A 103 -20.37 -12.41 2.32
CA PRO A 103 -19.79 -13.01 3.51
C PRO A 103 -20.88 -13.64 4.40
N VAL A 104 -20.53 -14.70 5.13
CA VAL A 104 -21.44 -15.33 6.11
C VAL A 104 -21.66 -14.45 7.35
N MET A 105 -20.69 -13.58 7.66
CA MET A 105 -20.76 -12.55 8.71
C MET A 105 -20.25 -11.24 8.09
N GLY A 106 -21.13 -10.24 8.00
CA GLY A 106 -20.83 -8.98 7.32
C GLY A 106 -20.28 -7.86 8.22
N TYR A 107 -19.44 -7.01 7.62
CA TYR A 107 -19.14 -5.68 8.13
C TYR A 107 -20.43 -4.85 8.29
N GLY A 108 -20.50 -4.02 9.33
CA GLY A 108 -21.62 -3.11 9.57
C GLY A 108 -22.78 -3.65 10.43
N HIS A 109 -22.83 -4.96 10.74
CA HIS A 109 -23.93 -5.56 11.54
C HIS A 109 -23.82 -5.40 13.06
N ASN A 110 -22.70 -4.92 13.60
CA ASN A 110 -22.55 -4.70 15.03
C ASN A 110 -23.15 -3.35 15.46
N MET A 111 -23.73 -3.28 16.67
CA MET A 111 -24.09 -2.00 17.29
C MET A 111 -22.86 -1.09 17.38
N ARG A 112 -23.03 0.17 17.01
CA ARG A 112 -21.99 1.19 17.00
C ARG A 112 -22.21 2.19 18.14
N PRO A 113 -21.14 2.72 18.75
CA PRO A 113 -21.28 3.89 19.60
C PRO A 113 -21.74 5.09 18.76
N ASP A 114 -22.60 5.94 19.33
CA ASP A 114 -23.06 7.18 18.72
C ASP A 114 -21.95 8.26 18.78
N PHE A 115 -21.45 8.68 17.63
CA PHE A 115 -20.35 9.64 17.50
C PHE A 115 -20.87 11.09 17.46
N LYS A 116 -21.44 11.56 18.58
CA LYS A 116 -22.15 12.85 18.69
C LYS A 116 -21.41 14.09 18.15
N ASP A 117 -20.07 14.11 18.22
CA ASP A 117 -19.22 15.25 17.83
C ASP A 117 -18.51 15.03 16.47
N MET A 118 -19.01 14.11 15.64
CA MET A 118 -18.42 13.76 14.34
C MET A 118 -19.44 13.85 13.21
N ILE A 119 -19.11 14.64 12.18
CA ILE A 119 -19.87 14.65 10.93
C ILE A 119 -19.43 13.42 10.11
N GLN A 120 -20.24 12.36 10.08
CA GLN A 120 -19.87 11.15 9.34
C GLN A 120 -19.95 11.36 7.83
N VAL A 121 -21.11 11.76 7.31
CA VAL A 121 -21.33 12.05 5.88
C VAL A 121 -21.75 13.50 5.72
N LYS A 122 -21.22 14.17 4.70
CA LYS A 122 -21.66 15.51 4.28
C LYS A 122 -21.65 15.60 2.77
N ASP A 123 -22.67 16.25 2.22
CA ASP A 123 -22.73 16.56 0.80
C ASP A 123 -22.00 17.88 0.50
N MET A 124 -21.30 17.93 -0.63
CA MET A 124 -20.67 19.16 -1.12
C MET A 124 -21.75 20.13 -1.64
N ASP A 125 -21.60 21.42 -1.34
CA ASP A 125 -22.46 22.47 -1.89
C ASP A 125 -22.38 22.49 -3.43
N GLU A 126 -23.55 22.54 -4.08
CA GLU A 126 -23.67 22.55 -5.54
C GLU A 126 -22.83 23.64 -6.23
N GLN A 127 -22.58 24.77 -5.54
CA GLN A 127 -21.80 25.87 -6.09
C GLN A 127 -20.32 25.50 -6.35
N HIS A 128 -19.80 24.48 -5.65
CA HIS A 128 -18.41 24.02 -5.76
C HIS A 128 -18.21 22.93 -6.83
N LEU A 129 -19.30 22.35 -7.34
CA LEU A 129 -19.22 21.27 -8.33
C LEU A 129 -18.54 21.73 -9.63
N PRO A 130 -17.85 20.82 -10.34
CA PRO A 130 -17.22 21.13 -11.61
C PRO A 130 -18.30 21.21 -12.68
N LYS A 131 -18.92 22.39 -12.78
CA LYS A 131 -19.98 22.75 -13.73
C LYS A 131 -19.68 24.14 -14.29
N LYS A 132 -20.03 24.40 -15.56
CA LYS A 132 -19.87 25.71 -16.22
C LYS A 132 -18.42 26.24 -16.20
N GLY A 133 -17.46 25.39 -16.56
CA GLY A 133 -16.03 25.72 -16.59
C GLY A 133 -15.33 25.78 -15.23
N LYS A 134 -16.00 25.37 -14.13
CA LYS A 134 -15.35 25.20 -12.82
C LYS A 134 -14.56 23.88 -12.73
N ARG A 135 -13.52 23.87 -11.89
CA ARG A 135 -12.69 22.68 -11.60
C ARG A 135 -12.73 22.32 -10.11
N LEU A 136 -12.58 21.04 -9.80
CA LEU A 136 -12.21 20.58 -8.47
C LEU A 136 -10.71 20.27 -8.43
N VAL A 137 -10.05 20.62 -7.33
CA VAL A 137 -8.65 20.29 -7.08
C VAL A 137 -8.59 19.47 -5.80
N PHE A 138 -8.45 18.15 -5.94
CA PHE A 138 -8.25 17.24 -4.82
C PHE A 138 -6.76 17.15 -4.50
N VAL A 139 -6.36 17.25 -3.23
CA VAL A 139 -4.96 17.11 -2.79
C VAL A 139 -4.85 16.01 -1.75
N GLY A 140 -3.81 15.18 -1.86
CA GLY A 140 -3.45 14.16 -0.87
C GLY A 140 -2.91 14.73 0.45
N ASP A 141 -2.38 13.83 1.29
CA ASP A 141 -1.91 14.09 2.65
C ASP A 141 -0.83 15.20 2.68
N VAL A 142 -1.21 16.37 3.24
CA VAL A 142 -0.35 17.57 3.25
C VAL A 142 0.63 17.54 4.42
N HIS A 143 0.22 17.00 5.58
CA HIS A 143 1.06 16.84 6.76
C HIS A 143 1.90 18.09 7.11
N GLY A 144 1.28 19.28 7.22
CA GLY A 144 2.00 20.50 7.58
C GLY A 144 3.02 21.02 6.55
N CYS A 145 3.13 20.43 5.36
CA CYS A 145 3.98 20.90 4.26
C CYS A 145 3.33 22.08 3.52
N LYS A 146 3.23 23.23 4.21
CA LYS A 146 2.59 24.46 3.71
C LYS A 146 3.22 24.98 2.42
N GLU A 147 4.54 25.07 2.36
CA GLU A 147 5.25 25.62 1.20
C GLU A 147 5.01 24.77 -0.06
N GLU A 148 4.95 23.44 0.11
CA GLU A 148 4.61 22.52 -0.96
C GLU A 148 3.14 22.63 -1.39
N LEU A 149 2.21 22.86 -0.46
CA LEU A 149 0.81 23.15 -0.82
C LEU A 149 0.70 24.47 -1.60
N GLU A 150 1.37 25.55 -1.18
CA GLU A 150 1.40 26.82 -1.90
C GLU A 150 2.04 26.67 -3.30
N HIS A 151 3.12 25.89 -3.42
CA HIS A 151 3.77 25.59 -4.70
C HIS A 151 2.87 24.75 -5.62
N LEU A 152 2.16 23.76 -5.07
CA LEU A 152 1.22 22.93 -5.82
C LEU A 152 0.05 23.75 -6.35
N LEU A 153 -0.57 24.59 -5.51
CA LEU A 153 -1.65 25.49 -5.92
C LEU A 153 -1.18 26.49 -7.00
N LYS A 154 0.04 27.02 -6.87
CA LYS A 154 0.66 27.85 -7.91
C LYS A 154 0.85 27.08 -9.23
N LYS A 155 1.28 25.83 -9.17
CA LYS A 155 1.52 24.97 -10.34
C LYS A 155 0.22 24.54 -11.06
N VAL A 156 -0.89 24.44 -10.32
CA VAL A 156 -2.25 24.19 -10.85
C VAL A 156 -2.90 25.49 -11.40
N GLU A 157 -2.25 26.64 -11.23
CA GLU A 157 -2.80 27.98 -11.50
C GLU A 157 -4.13 28.21 -10.77
N PHE A 158 -4.18 27.79 -9.50
CA PHE A 158 -5.40 27.77 -8.70
C PHE A 158 -6.06 29.15 -8.58
N SER A 159 -7.36 29.23 -8.90
CA SER A 159 -8.14 30.47 -8.89
C SER A 159 -9.48 30.28 -8.20
N HIS A 160 -9.70 30.97 -7.07
CA HIS A 160 -10.96 30.96 -6.29
C HIS A 160 -12.25 31.23 -7.10
N LYS A 161 -12.15 31.86 -8.27
CA LYS A 161 -13.29 32.15 -9.13
C LYS A 161 -13.79 30.92 -9.89
N HIS A 162 -12.90 29.96 -10.15
CA HIS A 162 -13.13 28.82 -11.04
C HIS A 162 -12.86 27.48 -10.35
N ASP A 163 -12.01 27.45 -9.33
CA ASP A 163 -11.53 26.23 -8.68
C ASP A 163 -12.02 26.12 -7.25
N HIS A 164 -12.33 24.89 -6.83
CA HIS A 164 -12.56 24.56 -5.43
C HIS A 164 -11.55 23.53 -4.94
N LEU A 165 -10.98 23.76 -3.75
CA LEU A 165 -9.95 22.91 -3.15
C LEU A 165 -10.58 21.88 -2.21
N VAL A 166 -10.15 20.62 -2.34
CA VAL A 166 -10.60 19.50 -1.51
C VAL A 166 -9.39 18.72 -0.96
N LEU A 167 -9.25 18.63 0.36
CA LEU A 167 -8.15 17.90 1.00
C LEU A 167 -8.59 16.49 1.41
N ALA A 168 -7.77 15.47 1.12
CA ALA A 168 -8.01 14.06 1.43
C ALA A 168 -7.71 13.67 2.91
N GLY A 169 -7.75 14.63 3.84
CA GLY A 169 -7.35 14.45 5.23
C GLY A 169 -5.84 14.53 5.45
N ASP A 170 -5.40 14.27 6.70
CA ASP A 170 -3.99 14.27 7.11
C ASP A 170 -3.26 15.57 6.68
N MET A 171 -3.91 16.69 6.95
CA MET A 171 -3.45 18.05 6.67
C MET A 171 -2.41 18.51 7.70
N ILE A 172 -2.44 17.93 8.91
CA ILE A 172 -1.57 18.26 10.04
C ILE A 172 -0.58 17.14 10.40
N THR A 173 0.33 17.45 11.33
CA THR A 173 1.41 16.59 11.87
C THR A 173 2.52 16.24 10.86
N LYS A 174 3.60 15.62 11.36
CA LYS A 174 4.84 15.26 10.65
C LYS A 174 5.63 16.46 10.11
N GLY A 175 5.12 17.19 9.14
CA GLY A 175 5.79 18.35 8.54
C GLY A 175 5.73 19.64 9.38
N PRO A 176 6.39 20.71 8.90
CA PRO A 176 6.90 21.79 9.74
C PRO A 176 5.84 22.82 10.18
N ASP A 177 4.81 23.07 9.37
CA ASP A 177 3.86 24.18 9.58
C ASP A 177 2.40 23.72 9.46
N SER A 178 1.97 22.85 10.39
CA SER A 178 0.56 22.46 10.52
C SER A 178 -0.38 23.66 10.75
N PRO A 179 -0.10 24.64 11.64
CA PRO A 179 -0.99 25.80 11.83
C PRO A 179 -1.12 26.66 10.58
N GLY A 180 -0.04 26.86 9.82
CA GLY A 180 -0.06 27.59 8.57
C GLY A 180 -0.82 26.87 7.44
N VAL A 181 -0.75 25.52 7.36
CA VAL A 181 -1.64 24.74 6.47
C VAL A 181 -3.11 24.99 6.83
N VAL A 182 -3.50 24.82 8.10
CA VAL A 182 -4.90 24.99 8.53
C VAL A 182 -5.39 26.41 8.29
N LYS A 183 -4.56 27.42 8.59
CA LYS A 183 -4.86 28.83 8.31
C LYS A 183 -5.05 29.08 6.81
N LEU A 184 -4.18 28.53 5.96
CA LEU A 184 -4.27 28.66 4.50
C LEU A 184 -5.58 28.04 3.99
N ILE A 185 -5.83 26.74 4.22
CA ILE A 185 -7.02 26.07 3.68
C ILE A 185 -8.33 26.71 4.17
N ARG A 186 -8.36 27.22 5.41
CA ARG A 186 -9.50 27.96 5.96
C ARG A 186 -9.68 29.34 5.30
N GLN A 187 -8.59 30.04 4.96
CA GLN A 187 -8.65 31.28 4.15
C GLN A 187 -9.10 31.00 2.71
N LEU A 188 -8.74 29.84 2.16
CA LEU A 188 -9.13 29.43 0.81
C LEU A 188 -10.61 28.98 0.70
N GLY A 189 -11.29 28.77 1.83
CA GLY A 189 -12.65 28.20 1.87
C GLY A 189 -12.71 26.74 1.44
N ALA A 190 -11.60 26.00 1.59
CA ALA A 190 -11.49 24.63 1.10
C ALA A 190 -12.46 23.66 1.78
N SER A 191 -12.79 22.57 1.10
CA SER A 191 -13.37 21.39 1.73
C SER A 191 -12.27 20.42 2.15
N CYS A 192 -12.58 19.58 3.13
CA CYS A 192 -11.68 18.57 3.68
C CYS A 192 -12.48 17.31 4.00
N VAL A 193 -11.80 16.17 4.06
CA VAL A 193 -12.26 15.03 4.86
C VAL A 193 -11.41 14.92 6.12
N ARG A 194 -11.95 14.32 7.18
CA ARG A 194 -11.24 14.09 8.44
C ARG A 194 -10.26 12.93 8.25
N GLY A 195 -8.96 13.20 8.40
CA GLY A 195 -7.92 12.20 8.45
C GLY A 195 -7.71 11.63 9.85
N ASN A 196 -6.91 10.58 9.95
CA ASN A 196 -6.68 9.91 11.23
C ASN A 196 -5.85 10.77 12.21
N TRP A 197 -5.08 11.74 11.72
CA TRP A 197 -4.38 12.70 12.59
C TRP A 197 -5.27 13.85 13.05
N GLU A 198 -6.20 14.34 12.22
CA GLU A 198 -7.20 15.31 12.68
C GLU A 198 -8.08 14.70 13.79
N ASP A 199 -8.53 13.46 13.63
CA ASP A 199 -9.37 12.80 14.63
C ASP A 199 -8.63 12.60 15.97
N LYS A 200 -7.39 12.09 15.94
CA LYS A 200 -6.54 11.98 17.15
C LYS A 200 -6.32 13.33 17.84
N LEU A 201 -6.11 14.41 17.08
CA LEU A 201 -5.94 15.75 17.64
C LEU A 201 -7.23 16.20 18.34
N LEU A 202 -8.39 16.04 17.70
CA LEU A 202 -9.68 16.47 18.25
C LEU A 202 -10.04 15.68 19.51
N LEU A 203 -9.84 14.35 19.51
CA LEU A 203 -10.01 13.51 20.70
C LEU A 203 -9.05 13.92 21.84
N THR A 204 -7.79 14.21 21.51
CA THR A 204 -6.78 14.71 22.47
C THR A 204 -7.22 16.02 23.11
N VAL A 205 -7.77 16.95 22.32
CA VAL A 205 -8.30 18.24 22.83
C VAL A 205 -9.53 18.03 23.71
N ALA A 206 -10.48 17.19 23.29
CA ALA A 206 -11.69 16.90 24.06
C ALA A 206 -11.37 16.21 25.41
N GLU A 207 -10.41 15.28 25.44
CA GLU A 207 -9.96 14.64 26.68
C GLU A 207 -9.25 15.62 27.62
N ALA A 208 -8.44 16.54 27.09
CA ALA A 208 -7.81 17.60 27.88
C ALA A 208 -8.83 18.58 28.46
N GLN A 209 -9.80 19.04 27.65
CA GLN A 209 -10.90 19.90 28.09
C GLN A 209 -11.77 19.24 29.16
N LYS A 210 -12.10 17.95 28.98
CA LYS A 210 -12.89 17.20 29.96
C LYS A 210 -12.16 17.09 31.29
N ARG A 211 -10.86 16.75 31.30
CA ARG A 211 -10.04 16.72 32.52
C ARG A 211 -9.95 18.09 33.20
N HIS A 212 -9.77 19.16 32.43
CA HIS A 212 -9.74 20.52 32.95
C HIS A 212 -11.07 20.91 33.64
N LYS A 213 -12.22 20.63 32.98
CA LYS A 213 -13.55 20.82 33.59
C LYS A 213 -13.74 19.97 34.86
N SER A 214 -13.21 18.74 34.91
CA SER A 214 -13.24 17.91 36.14
C SER A 214 -12.37 18.45 37.28
N SER A 215 -11.37 19.29 37.00
CA SER A 215 -10.41 19.81 38.01
C SER A 215 -10.74 21.22 38.53
N LEU A 216 -11.69 21.93 37.92
CA LEU A 216 -12.10 23.26 38.35
C LEU A 216 -13.27 23.20 39.36
N PRO A 217 -13.31 24.12 40.35
CA PRO A 217 -14.54 24.43 41.08
C PRO A 217 -15.68 24.82 40.13
N ALA A 218 -16.92 24.56 40.53
CA ALA A 218 -18.12 24.65 39.68
C ALA A 218 -18.56 26.08 39.27
N ASP A 219 -17.72 27.10 39.47
CA ASP A 219 -18.08 28.53 39.44
C ASP A 219 -17.07 29.37 38.60
N HIS A 220 -16.53 28.79 37.52
CA HIS A 220 -15.56 29.43 36.64
C HIS A 220 -16.04 29.59 35.19
N ASP A 221 -15.72 30.74 34.60
CA ASP A 221 -16.08 31.16 33.24
C ASP A 221 -15.65 30.16 32.14
N GLU A 222 -16.62 29.73 31.32
CA GLU A 222 -16.41 28.78 30.23
C GLU A 222 -15.52 29.29 29.09
N ASP A 223 -15.36 30.61 28.92
CA ASP A 223 -14.68 31.18 27.75
C ASP A 223 -13.15 31.39 27.93
N SER A 224 -12.64 31.07 29.12
CA SER A 224 -11.20 31.14 29.45
C SER A 224 -10.31 30.49 28.36
N PRO A 225 -9.14 31.07 28.03
CA PRO A 225 -8.18 30.43 27.14
C PRO A 225 -7.78 29.04 27.63
N LEU A 226 -7.33 28.17 26.71
CA LEU A 226 -6.93 26.78 27.00
C LEU A 226 -5.54 26.70 27.67
N ASP A 227 -5.30 27.55 28.67
CA ASP A 227 -3.95 27.91 29.16
C ASP A 227 -3.45 27.03 30.31
N LEU A 228 -4.30 26.17 30.86
CA LEU A 228 -3.95 25.23 31.93
C LEU A 228 -3.95 23.78 31.43
N VAL A 229 -3.07 23.51 30.47
CA VAL A 229 -2.66 22.14 30.11
C VAL A 229 -1.19 21.96 30.50
N ASP A 230 -0.95 21.71 31.79
CA ASP A 230 0.38 21.36 32.30
C ASP A 230 0.84 20.03 31.66
N GLU A 231 2.08 19.99 31.16
CA GLU A 231 2.68 18.79 30.59
C GLU A 231 2.90 17.67 31.64
N GLN A 232 2.83 17.99 32.93
CA GLN A 232 3.03 17.04 34.03
C GLN A 232 1.78 16.17 34.30
N THR A 233 0.58 16.74 34.22
CA THR A 233 -0.68 16.05 34.59
C THR A 233 -1.11 15.00 33.57
N HIS A 234 -0.63 15.07 32.32
CA HIS A 234 -1.14 14.30 31.18
C HIS A 234 -0.16 13.20 30.68
N LYS A 235 0.38 12.36 31.57
CA LYS A 235 1.37 11.30 31.23
C LYS A 235 0.93 10.32 30.11
N HIS A 236 -0.37 10.11 29.92
CA HIS A 236 -0.91 9.18 28.91
C HIS A 236 -1.34 9.86 27.60
N LEU A 237 -1.32 11.19 27.53
CA LEU A 237 -1.77 11.92 26.35
C LEU A 237 -0.59 12.21 25.41
N ASP A 238 -0.83 12.22 24.10
CA ASP A 238 0.22 12.49 23.12
C ASP A 238 0.71 13.95 23.25
N LYS A 239 1.92 14.10 23.81
CA LYS A 239 2.56 15.39 24.03
C LYS A 239 2.85 16.15 22.73
N LYS A 240 3.12 15.46 21.61
CA LYS A 240 3.32 16.12 20.31
C LYS A 240 1.99 16.70 19.81
N LEU A 241 0.87 15.97 19.96
CA LEU A 241 -0.47 16.48 19.63
C LEU A 241 -0.94 17.61 20.55
N LEU A 242 -0.70 17.53 21.86
CA LEU A 242 -0.99 18.64 22.78
C LEU A 242 -0.23 19.94 22.42
N ARG A 243 1.06 19.83 22.09
CA ARG A 243 1.87 20.97 21.65
C ARG A 243 1.37 21.55 20.32
N LEU A 244 0.84 20.72 19.43
CA LEU A 244 0.20 21.18 18.20
C LEU A 244 -1.15 21.86 18.48
N ALA A 245 -1.99 21.30 19.36
CA ALA A 245 -3.27 21.90 19.75
C ALA A 245 -3.08 23.32 20.31
N LYS A 246 -2.07 23.54 21.16
CA LYS A 246 -1.71 24.87 21.68
C LYS A 246 -1.30 25.89 20.61
N LYS A 247 -0.88 25.45 19.41
CA LYS A 247 -0.53 26.32 18.28
C LYS A 247 -1.72 26.64 17.35
N LEU A 248 -2.88 26.03 17.55
CA LEU A 248 -4.08 26.22 16.74
C LEU A 248 -5.09 27.09 17.48
N SER A 249 -5.77 28.02 16.79
CA SER A 249 -6.80 28.84 17.42
C SER A 249 -8.12 28.06 17.61
N LYS A 250 -9.02 28.56 18.49
CA LYS A 250 -10.40 28.03 18.64
C LYS A 250 -11.09 27.88 17.25
N LYS A 251 -10.83 28.81 16.31
CA LYS A 251 -11.40 28.79 14.94
C LYS A 251 -10.79 27.72 14.03
N ASP A 252 -9.50 27.42 14.21
CA ASP A 252 -8.81 26.41 13.41
C ASP A 252 -9.20 25.00 13.86
N LEU A 253 -9.34 24.78 15.18
CA LEU A 253 -9.88 23.53 15.74
C LEU A 253 -11.36 23.32 15.32
N ALA A 254 -12.19 24.36 15.37
CA ALA A 254 -13.57 24.29 14.92
C ALA A 254 -13.69 23.97 13.41
N TYR A 255 -12.77 24.49 12.58
CA TYR A 255 -12.71 24.14 11.15
C TYR A 255 -12.34 22.66 10.94
N LEU A 256 -11.34 22.14 11.66
CA LEU A 256 -10.98 20.71 11.59
C LEU A 256 -12.12 19.80 12.08
N ALA A 257 -12.87 20.21 13.10
CA ALA A 257 -14.04 19.48 13.57
C ALA A 257 -15.15 19.39 12.51
N GLN A 258 -15.29 20.41 11.65
CA GLN A 258 -16.28 20.46 10.55
C GLN A 258 -15.89 19.65 9.31
N CYS A 259 -14.68 19.08 9.24
CA CYS A 259 -14.31 18.13 8.20
C CYS A 259 -15.11 16.82 8.39
N PRO A 260 -15.95 16.41 7.43
CA PRO A 260 -16.66 15.12 7.48
C PRO A 260 -15.72 13.93 7.30
N VAL A 261 -16.12 12.75 7.76
CA VAL A 261 -15.37 11.50 7.47
C VAL A 261 -15.51 11.10 6.01
N ILE A 262 -16.70 11.30 5.43
CA ILE A 262 -17.05 11.04 4.03
C ILE A 262 -17.64 12.32 3.43
N LEU A 263 -17.03 12.83 2.37
CA LEU A 263 -17.53 13.96 1.60
C LEU A 263 -18.11 13.44 0.28
N ARG A 264 -19.45 13.44 0.17
CA ARG A 264 -20.14 13.13 -1.08
C ARG A 264 -20.00 14.35 -1.99
N VAL A 265 -19.15 14.25 -3.01
CA VAL A 265 -18.93 15.34 -3.97
C VAL A 265 -20.11 15.40 -4.94
N GLY A 266 -20.66 14.26 -5.34
CA GLY A 266 -21.81 14.18 -6.26
C GLY A 266 -21.40 13.78 -7.68
N THR A 267 -22.34 13.83 -8.62
CA THR A 267 -22.14 13.24 -9.95
C THR A 267 -21.26 14.11 -10.85
N VAL A 268 -20.21 13.51 -11.40
CA VAL A 268 -19.28 14.12 -12.38
C VAL A 268 -19.28 13.26 -13.67
N PRO A 269 -19.29 13.86 -14.87
CA PRO A 269 -19.22 13.10 -16.12
C PRO A 269 -18.04 12.11 -16.14
N HIS A 270 -18.25 10.94 -16.73
CA HIS A 270 -17.29 9.81 -16.80
C HIS A 270 -16.81 9.20 -15.47
N LEU A 271 -16.84 9.92 -14.34
CA LEU A 271 -16.44 9.43 -13.01
C LEU A 271 -17.62 8.87 -12.19
N GLY A 272 -18.86 9.13 -12.59
CA GLY A 272 -20.06 8.67 -11.89
C GLY A 272 -20.31 9.50 -10.62
N SER A 273 -20.76 8.87 -9.55
CA SER A 273 -20.80 9.50 -8.23
C SER A 273 -19.38 9.65 -7.69
N LEU A 274 -18.95 10.89 -7.39
CA LEU A 274 -17.63 11.15 -6.84
C LEU A 274 -17.73 11.32 -5.32
N VAL A 275 -16.84 10.64 -4.59
CA VAL A 275 -16.76 10.68 -3.12
C VAL A 275 -15.30 10.87 -2.71
N ALA A 276 -15.05 11.74 -1.73
CA ALA A 276 -13.76 11.83 -1.06
C ALA A 276 -13.85 11.20 0.33
N VAL A 277 -12.81 10.44 0.69
CA VAL A 277 -12.59 9.84 2.01
C VAL A 277 -11.09 9.88 2.33
N HIS A 278 -10.71 9.70 3.58
CA HIS A 278 -9.28 9.69 3.91
C HIS A 278 -8.57 8.40 3.49
N ALA A 279 -9.09 7.22 3.86
CA ALA A 279 -8.43 5.94 3.59
C ALA A 279 -9.17 5.06 2.57
N GLY A 280 -10.47 4.83 2.74
CA GLY A 280 -11.22 3.94 1.84
C GLY A 280 -12.68 3.70 2.27
N LEU A 281 -13.39 2.87 1.49
CA LEU A 281 -14.77 2.46 1.76
C LEU A 281 -14.93 0.94 1.58
N VAL A 282 -15.86 0.34 2.32
CA VAL A 282 -16.28 -1.06 2.11
C VAL A 282 -17.36 -1.12 1.04
N PRO A 283 -17.18 -1.90 -0.06
CA PRO A 283 -18.22 -2.10 -1.07
C PRO A 283 -19.52 -2.66 -0.50
N ASN A 284 -20.64 -2.34 -1.15
CA ASN A 284 -21.98 -2.81 -0.81
C ASN A 284 -22.47 -2.42 0.60
N THR A 285 -21.84 -1.42 1.22
CA THR A 285 -22.27 -0.80 2.48
C THR A 285 -22.62 0.67 2.22
N PRO A 286 -23.83 1.16 2.56
CA PRO A 286 -24.20 2.59 2.45
C PRO A 286 -23.18 3.51 3.13
N LEU A 287 -23.05 4.77 2.68
CA LEU A 287 -22.03 5.69 3.21
C LEU A 287 -22.27 6.02 4.68
N GLU A 288 -23.55 6.13 5.03
CA GLU A 288 -24.12 6.31 6.37
C GLU A 288 -23.87 5.07 7.26
N ASP A 289 -23.68 3.90 6.65
CA ASP A 289 -23.39 2.63 7.32
C ASP A 289 -21.91 2.24 7.28
N GLN A 290 -20.99 3.11 6.87
CA GLN A 290 -19.55 2.87 7.01
C GLN A 290 -19.09 3.12 8.47
N ASP A 291 -18.10 2.39 8.94
CA ASP A 291 -17.47 2.64 10.24
C ASP A 291 -16.38 3.73 10.11
N PRO A 292 -16.48 4.86 10.82
CA PRO A 292 -15.53 5.97 10.70
C PRO A 292 -14.06 5.59 10.93
N VAL A 293 -13.79 4.69 11.88
CA VAL A 293 -12.43 4.26 12.18
C VAL A 293 -11.84 3.54 10.98
N HIS A 294 -12.61 2.68 10.32
CA HIS A 294 -12.17 1.99 9.12
C HIS A 294 -12.02 2.95 7.92
N VAL A 295 -12.96 3.89 7.71
CA VAL A 295 -12.87 4.90 6.63
C VAL A 295 -11.64 5.80 6.76
N MET A 296 -11.16 6.04 7.98
CA MET A 296 -9.93 6.79 8.26
C MET A 296 -8.66 5.93 8.36
N ASN A 297 -8.76 4.59 8.48
CA ASN A 297 -7.57 3.77 8.81
C ASN A 297 -7.31 2.56 7.90
N MET A 298 -8.24 2.12 7.06
CA MET A 298 -8.07 0.90 6.26
C MET A 298 -6.97 0.99 5.20
N ARG A 299 -6.36 -0.16 4.90
CA ARG A 299 -5.37 -0.36 3.83
C ARG A 299 -5.58 -1.68 3.11
N THR A 300 -5.95 -2.72 3.85
CA THR A 300 -6.39 -4.00 3.30
C THR A 300 -7.79 -4.36 3.79
N ILE A 301 -8.39 -5.37 3.17
CA ILE A 301 -9.66 -5.97 3.58
C ILE A 301 -9.52 -7.49 3.50
N ASP A 302 -10.09 -8.20 4.48
CA ASP A 302 -10.27 -9.64 4.36
C ASP A 302 -11.51 -9.91 3.50
N LEU A 303 -11.33 -10.63 2.39
CA LEU A 303 -12.42 -10.94 1.48
C LEU A 303 -13.45 -11.90 2.09
N LYS A 304 -13.08 -12.73 3.06
CA LYS A 304 -13.99 -13.72 3.69
C LYS A 304 -14.95 -13.09 4.68
N THR A 305 -14.48 -12.12 5.47
CA THR A 305 -15.26 -11.45 6.54
C THR A 305 -15.70 -10.04 6.16
N ARG A 306 -15.16 -9.46 5.08
CA ARG A 306 -15.27 -8.03 4.71
C ARG A 306 -14.76 -7.05 5.78
N ILE A 307 -14.05 -7.52 6.80
CA ILE A 307 -13.50 -6.65 7.85
C ILE A 307 -12.26 -5.93 7.30
N PRO A 308 -12.22 -4.58 7.32
CA PRO A 308 -11.05 -3.84 6.88
C PRO A 308 -9.93 -3.88 7.92
N SER A 309 -8.69 -3.76 7.48
CA SER A 309 -7.51 -3.73 8.34
C SER A 309 -6.63 -2.53 8.02
N SER A 310 -6.04 -1.94 9.05
CA SER A 310 -5.02 -0.89 8.91
C SER A 310 -3.63 -1.42 8.54
N LYS A 311 -3.45 -2.75 8.58
CA LYS A 311 -2.21 -3.46 8.21
C LYS A 311 -2.04 -3.51 6.69
N HIS A 312 -0.81 -3.72 6.24
CA HIS A 312 -0.50 -3.97 4.81
C HIS A 312 -0.60 -5.46 4.43
N SER A 313 -0.93 -6.35 5.37
CA SER A 313 -1.12 -7.78 5.15
C SER A 313 -2.59 -8.07 4.82
N GLY A 314 -2.87 -8.49 3.58
CA GLY A 314 -4.22 -8.81 3.09
C GLY A 314 -4.44 -8.30 1.67
N THR A 315 -5.68 -8.39 1.18
CA THR A 315 -6.04 -7.86 -0.14
C THR A 315 -6.16 -6.32 -0.06
N PRO A 316 -5.51 -5.54 -0.94
CA PRO A 316 -5.72 -4.09 -1.03
C PRO A 316 -7.20 -3.77 -1.24
N TRP A 317 -7.75 -2.84 -0.45
CA TRP A 317 -9.18 -2.57 -0.49
C TRP A 317 -9.62 -1.98 -1.84
N GLU A 318 -8.72 -1.23 -2.49
CA GLU A 318 -8.93 -0.62 -3.80
C GLU A 318 -9.24 -1.67 -4.86
N LYS A 319 -8.56 -2.81 -4.82
CA LYS A 319 -8.74 -3.90 -5.77
C LYS A 319 -10.15 -4.47 -5.68
N PHE A 320 -10.64 -4.68 -4.45
CA PHE A 320 -12.00 -5.15 -4.21
C PHE A 320 -13.05 -4.09 -4.60
N TRP A 321 -12.80 -2.80 -4.32
CA TRP A 321 -13.67 -1.72 -4.74
C TRP A 321 -13.81 -1.64 -6.26
N ASN A 322 -12.70 -1.59 -7.01
CA ASN A 322 -12.75 -1.50 -8.47
C ASN A 322 -13.48 -2.71 -9.08
N HIS A 323 -13.19 -3.93 -8.59
CA HIS A 323 -13.86 -5.16 -9.05
C HIS A 323 -15.40 -5.12 -8.85
N GLN A 324 -15.88 -4.56 -7.73
CA GLN A 324 -17.32 -4.37 -7.51
C GLN A 324 -17.90 -3.27 -8.41
N GLN A 325 -17.21 -2.14 -8.58
CA GLN A 325 -17.67 -1.04 -9.44
C GLN A 325 -17.69 -1.38 -10.94
N GLU A 326 -16.81 -2.27 -11.42
CA GLU A 326 -16.84 -2.74 -12.82
C GLU A 326 -18.14 -3.46 -13.19
N LYS A 327 -18.75 -4.14 -12.22
CA LYS A 327 -19.99 -4.91 -12.38
C LYS A 327 -21.25 -4.04 -12.39
N LEU A 328 -21.21 -2.88 -11.75
CA LEU A 328 -22.37 -1.98 -11.67
C LEU A 328 -22.68 -1.29 -13.01
N PRO A 329 -23.95 -0.96 -13.29
CA PRO A 329 -24.32 -0.07 -14.39
C PRO A 329 -23.61 1.28 -14.31
N LYS A 330 -23.23 1.88 -15.45
CA LYS A 330 -22.42 3.12 -15.50
C LYS A 330 -22.95 4.29 -14.65
N HIS A 331 -24.26 4.35 -14.40
CA HIS A 331 -24.91 5.43 -13.64
C HIS A 331 -24.90 5.20 -12.12
N GLU A 332 -24.66 3.97 -11.65
CA GLU A 332 -24.54 3.61 -10.23
C GLU A 332 -23.08 3.63 -9.75
N ARG A 333 -22.13 3.72 -10.68
CA ARG A 333 -20.69 3.67 -10.36
C ARG A 333 -20.25 4.84 -9.51
N THR A 334 -19.42 4.53 -8.52
CA THR A 334 -18.87 5.48 -7.55
C THR A 334 -17.35 5.46 -7.61
N THR A 335 -16.76 6.62 -7.90
CA THR A 335 -15.31 6.86 -7.86
C THR A 335 -14.92 7.46 -6.51
N ILE A 336 -13.88 6.91 -5.90
CA ILE A 336 -13.31 7.40 -4.63
C ILE A 336 -12.01 8.15 -4.88
N VAL A 337 -11.84 9.30 -4.23
CA VAL A 337 -10.56 10.00 -4.06
C VAL A 337 -10.10 9.87 -2.62
N TYR A 338 -8.83 9.50 -2.40
CA TYR A 338 -8.32 9.18 -1.06
C TYR A 338 -6.82 9.41 -0.90
N GLY A 339 -6.34 9.32 0.35
CA GLY A 339 -4.97 9.55 0.80
C GLY A 339 -4.40 8.38 1.61
N HIS A 340 -3.75 8.65 2.75
CA HIS A 340 -3.36 7.73 3.85
C HIS A 340 -2.34 6.63 3.55
N ASN A 341 -2.26 6.13 2.32
CA ASN A 341 -1.50 4.93 1.98
C ASN A 341 -0.15 5.24 1.30
N ARG A 342 0.69 6.03 1.97
CA ARG A 342 2.06 6.42 1.55
C ARG A 342 2.90 5.32 0.90
N LYS A 343 2.76 4.07 1.37
CA LYS A 343 3.50 2.92 0.82
C LYS A 343 2.98 2.45 -0.54
N GLY A 344 1.71 2.68 -0.85
CA GLY A 344 1.14 2.51 -2.17
C GLY A 344 1.50 3.64 -3.13
N GLY A 345 1.73 4.84 -2.60
CA GLY A 345 2.07 6.02 -3.41
C GLY A 345 0.89 6.46 -4.29
N LEU A 346 1.20 6.98 -5.48
CA LEU A 346 0.20 7.38 -6.47
C LEU A 346 -0.49 6.12 -7.05
N ASN A 347 -1.74 5.87 -6.66
CA ASN A 347 -2.51 4.69 -7.04
C ASN A 347 -3.78 5.10 -7.82
N LEU A 348 -3.68 5.13 -9.15
CA LEU A 348 -4.74 5.59 -10.03
C LEU A 348 -5.37 4.41 -10.78
N GLN A 349 -6.49 3.91 -10.26
CA GLN A 349 -7.30 2.86 -10.90
C GLN A 349 -8.56 3.49 -11.51
N ALA A 350 -9.47 2.68 -12.07
CA ALA A 350 -10.67 3.19 -12.72
C ALA A 350 -11.56 4.00 -11.76
N TYR A 351 -11.85 3.44 -10.58
CA TYR A 351 -12.80 3.95 -9.58
C TYR A 351 -12.16 4.31 -8.23
N THR A 352 -10.83 4.26 -8.11
CA THR A 352 -10.10 4.73 -6.91
C THR A 352 -8.89 5.56 -7.31
N LYS A 353 -8.73 6.74 -6.70
CA LYS A 353 -7.68 7.73 -6.98
C LYS A 353 -6.92 8.03 -5.68
N GLY A 354 -5.83 7.31 -5.43
CA GLY A 354 -4.97 7.46 -4.25
C GLY A 354 -3.90 8.52 -4.49
N LEU A 355 -3.91 9.58 -3.69
CA LEU A 355 -3.07 10.78 -3.88
C LEU A 355 -1.94 10.93 -2.85
N ASP A 356 -1.84 10.05 -1.85
CA ASP A 356 -0.75 10.08 -0.86
C ASP A 356 0.59 9.63 -1.47
N THR A 357 1.32 10.62 -1.98
CA THR A 357 2.70 10.47 -2.48
C THR A 357 3.77 10.83 -1.43
N GLY A 358 3.42 10.88 -0.14
CA GLY A 358 4.37 10.94 0.96
C GLY A 358 5.16 12.23 1.11
N CYS A 359 4.52 13.40 0.97
CA CYS A 359 5.20 14.69 0.98
C CYS A 359 6.10 14.93 2.21
N ALA A 360 5.55 14.74 3.42
CA ALA A 360 6.30 14.90 4.68
C ALA A 360 7.43 13.86 4.89
N SER A 361 7.61 12.92 3.95
CA SER A 361 8.69 11.93 3.93
C SER A 361 9.65 12.11 2.76
N GLY A 362 9.64 13.28 2.09
CA GLY A 362 10.53 13.60 0.96
C GLY A 362 10.06 13.12 -0.40
N GLY A 363 8.83 12.61 -0.48
CA GLY A 363 8.18 12.26 -1.74
C GLY A 363 7.64 13.49 -2.46
N HIS A 364 6.37 13.42 -2.82
CA HIS A 364 5.68 14.51 -3.53
C HIS A 364 4.39 14.88 -2.81
N LEU A 365 3.92 16.11 -3.02
CA LEU A 365 2.53 16.48 -2.79
C LEU A 365 1.82 16.43 -4.14
N THR A 366 0.71 15.69 -4.22
CA THR A 366 0.00 15.43 -5.48
C THR A 366 -1.44 15.90 -5.40
N ALA A 367 -1.86 16.56 -6.47
CA ALA A 367 -3.23 16.94 -6.74
C ALA A 367 -3.80 16.14 -7.92
N MET A 368 -5.12 15.88 -7.86
CA MET A 368 -5.94 15.55 -9.03
C MET A 368 -6.89 16.70 -9.32
N VAL A 369 -6.71 17.32 -10.49
CA VAL A 369 -7.62 18.36 -11.02
C VAL A 369 -8.71 17.66 -11.83
N VAL A 370 -9.97 18.03 -11.64
CA VAL A 370 -11.12 17.49 -12.35
C VAL A 370 -11.90 18.65 -12.98
N ASP A 371 -12.02 18.66 -14.31
CA ASP A 371 -12.76 19.71 -15.03
C ASP A 371 -14.28 19.43 -15.13
N ASP A 372 -15.03 20.36 -15.71
CA ASP A 372 -16.48 20.26 -15.85
C ASP A 372 -16.96 19.19 -16.85
N LYS A 373 -16.04 18.56 -17.56
CA LYS A 373 -16.25 17.39 -18.42
C LYS A 373 -15.78 16.10 -17.75
N GLY A 374 -15.32 16.17 -16.50
CA GLY A 374 -14.79 15.02 -15.76
C GLY A 374 -13.43 14.51 -16.26
N LYS A 375 -12.71 15.30 -17.07
CA LYS A 375 -11.33 15.01 -17.44
C LYS A 375 -10.46 15.22 -16.20
N THR A 376 -9.61 14.25 -15.90
CA THR A 376 -8.69 14.30 -14.76
C THR A 376 -7.27 14.62 -15.21
N GLU A 377 -6.60 15.54 -14.52
CA GLU A 377 -5.17 15.83 -14.65
C GLU A 377 -4.47 15.64 -13.30
N ILE A 378 -3.24 15.11 -13.31
CA ILE A 378 -2.44 14.86 -12.11
C ILE A 378 -1.27 15.84 -12.09
N VAL A 379 -1.18 16.62 -11.00
CA VAL A 379 -0.12 17.61 -10.82
C VAL A 379 0.59 17.32 -9.50
N SER A 380 1.92 17.18 -9.56
CA SER A 380 2.74 16.92 -8.36
C SER A 380 3.88 17.92 -8.22
N VAL A 381 4.29 18.20 -6.98
CA VAL A 381 5.51 18.94 -6.63
C VAL A 381 6.40 18.09 -5.71
N LYS A 382 7.73 18.13 -5.90
CA LYS A 382 8.68 17.43 -5.02
C LYS A 382 8.78 18.16 -3.68
N CYS A 383 8.74 17.42 -2.58
CA CYS A 383 8.82 17.98 -1.22
C CYS A 383 10.28 18.06 -0.74
N LYS A 384 10.60 19.08 0.07
CA LYS A 384 11.98 19.61 0.17
C LYS A 384 12.99 18.78 0.98
N ARG A 385 12.59 17.75 1.74
CA ARG A 385 13.48 16.95 2.61
C ARG A 385 13.48 15.46 2.27
N GLU A 386 14.56 14.95 1.69
CA GLU A 386 14.70 13.53 1.29
C GLU A 386 14.74 12.52 2.47
N LYS A 387 14.85 12.99 3.73
CA LYS A 387 14.68 12.19 4.95
C LYS A 387 13.34 12.41 5.68
N GLY A 388 12.49 13.28 5.15
CA GLY A 388 11.24 13.70 5.82
C GLY A 388 11.44 14.65 7.00
N TYR A 389 10.39 14.80 7.79
CA TYR A 389 10.35 15.67 8.98
C TYR A 389 10.20 14.90 10.31
N ASP A 390 10.19 13.56 10.27
CA ASP A 390 9.92 12.68 11.43
C ASP A 390 11.19 12.32 12.27
N GLU A 391 12.38 12.88 11.98
CA GLU A 391 13.66 12.54 12.65
C GLU A 391 14.02 13.38 13.91
N ASP A 392 13.05 14.06 14.55
CA ASP A 392 13.21 14.79 15.83
C ASP A 392 12.23 14.31 16.95
#